data_AF-A0A183F972-F1
#
_entry.id   AF-A0A183F972-F1
#
_cell.length_a   1.000
_cell.length_b   1.000
_cell.length_c   1.000
_cell.angle_alpha   90.00
_cell.angle_beta   90.00
_cell.angle_gamma   90.00
#
_symmetry.space_group_name_H-M   'P 1'
#
loop_
_entity.id
_entity.type
_entity.pdbx_description
1 polymer ?
#
loop_
_entity_poly.entity_id
_entity_poly.type
_entity_poly.pdbx_seq_one_letter_code
_entity_poly.pdbx_strand_id
1 'polypeptide(L)'
;MKHVFQCYFSVLKRVPNVALLEPVLEGLSKFAHLLGVEFFEDIIYTMENLVENKNLRLLDQLYCINTVFVILSGDGQLLNVDPSRFYRSVYRLLNQLPFEKKPGELPSGRVLYFSFHVLEA
;
A
#
# COMPACT_ATOMS: atom_id res chain seq x y z
N MET A 1 -15.74 -3.10 15.45
CA MET A 1 -14.82 -3.12 14.27
C MET A 1 -15.29 -2.25 13.11
N LYS A 2 -16.55 -2.27 12.65
CA LYS A 2 -17.03 -1.46 11.50
C LYS A 2 -16.72 0.06 11.56
N HIS A 3 -16.79 0.68 12.75
CA HIS A 3 -16.59 2.13 12.89
C HIS A 3 -15.12 2.60 12.74
N VAL A 4 -14.14 1.76 13.09
CA VAL A 4 -12.71 2.10 12.92
C VAL A 4 -12.36 2.13 11.44
N PHE A 5 -12.90 1.20 10.66
CA PHE A 5 -12.69 1.16 9.21
C PHE A 5 -13.46 2.25 8.48
N GLN A 6 -14.70 2.58 8.88
CA GLN A 6 -15.37 3.78 8.40
C GLN A 6 -14.54 5.05 8.64
N CYS A 7 -13.80 5.14 9.75
CA CYS A 7 -12.87 6.23 10.01
C CYS A 7 -11.71 6.22 8.99
N TYR A 8 -11.06 5.07 8.76
CA TYR A 8 -10.02 4.93 7.72
C TYR A 8 -10.51 5.32 6.32
N PHE A 9 -11.67 4.81 5.88
CA PHE A 9 -12.26 5.18 4.59
C PHE A 9 -12.66 6.65 4.53
N SER A 10 -13.13 7.24 5.64
CA SER A 10 -13.47 8.66 5.69
C SER A 10 -12.24 9.54 5.59
N VAL A 11 -11.08 9.11 6.11
CA VAL A 11 -9.80 9.80 5.93
C VAL A 11 -9.30 9.64 4.49
N LEU A 12 -9.37 8.42 3.92
CA LEU A 12 -8.98 8.15 2.53
C LEU A 12 -9.85 8.90 1.50
N LYS A 13 -11.16 9.07 1.77
CA LYS A 13 -12.08 9.82 0.91
C LYS A 13 -11.97 11.35 1.07
N ARG A 14 -11.32 11.85 2.13
CA ARG A 14 -11.21 13.29 2.44
C ARG A 14 -9.82 13.88 2.16
N VAL A 15 -8.99 13.29 1.30
CA VAL A 15 -7.59 13.72 1.16
C VAL A 15 -7.48 15.13 0.56
N PRO A 16 -6.96 16.10 1.36
CA PRO A 16 -5.80 16.86 0.91
C PRO A 16 -4.67 16.87 1.96
N ASN A 17 -4.68 16.00 2.98
CA ASN A 17 -3.64 16.01 4.02
C ASN A 17 -2.81 14.72 4.04
N VAL A 18 -1.69 14.76 3.32
CA VAL A 18 -0.71 13.68 3.14
C VAL A 18 -0.15 13.15 4.47
N ALA A 19 -0.18 13.96 5.54
CA ALA A 19 0.37 13.63 6.85
C ALA A 19 -0.36 12.47 7.57
N LEU A 20 -1.63 12.23 7.26
CA LEU A 20 -2.40 11.13 7.87
C LEU A 20 -2.39 9.87 7.00
N LEU A 21 -1.89 9.93 5.76
CA LEU A 21 -1.96 8.81 4.83
C LEU A 21 -1.04 7.67 5.26
N GLU A 22 0.19 7.97 5.66
CA GLU A 22 1.18 6.99 6.09
C GLU A 22 0.70 6.13 7.29
N PRO A 23 0.27 6.69 8.43
CA PRO A 23 -0.26 5.89 9.54
C PRO A 23 -1.58 5.16 9.20
N VAL A 24 -2.37 5.67 8.25
CA VAL A 24 -3.58 5.01 7.77
C VAL A 24 -3.25 3.78 6.93
N LEU A 25 -2.31 3.87 6.00
CA LEU A 25 -1.85 2.74 5.17
C LEU A 25 -1.11 1.70 6.02
N GLU A 26 -0.31 2.13 7.00
CA GLU A 26 0.31 1.22 7.97
C GLU A 26 -0.75 0.46 8.78
N GLY A 27 -1.77 1.15 9.28
CA GLY A 27 -2.89 0.50 9.96
C GLY A 27 -3.67 -0.46 9.04
N LEU A 28 -3.95 -0.04 7.80
CA LEU A 28 -4.72 -0.84 6.86
C LEU A 28 -3.98 -2.11 6.46
N SER A 29 -2.66 -2.03 6.20
CA SER A 29 -1.83 -3.20 5.91
C SER A 29 -1.70 -4.14 7.11
N LYS A 30 -1.47 -3.62 8.33
CA LYS A 30 -1.36 -4.44 9.55
C LYS A 30 -2.65 -5.15 9.92
N PHE A 31 -3.79 -4.50 9.75
CA PHE A 31 -5.09 -5.00 10.19
C PHE A 31 -5.98 -5.48 9.05
N ALA A 32 -5.45 -5.59 7.82
CA ALA A 32 -6.22 -5.99 6.64
C ALA A 32 -6.90 -7.35 6.81
N HIS A 33 -6.25 -8.27 7.53
CA HIS A 33 -6.77 -9.61 7.83
C HIS A 33 -7.96 -9.62 8.81
N LEU A 34 -8.24 -8.50 9.50
CA LEU A 34 -9.38 -8.37 10.41
C LEU A 34 -10.63 -7.80 9.73
N LEU A 35 -10.53 -7.49 8.44
CA LEU A 35 -11.62 -7.00 7.62
C LEU A 35 -12.45 -8.16 7.08
N GLY A 36 -13.76 -7.94 6.96
CA GLY A 36 -14.62 -8.82 6.16
C GLY A 36 -14.31 -8.67 4.67
N VAL A 37 -14.44 -9.78 3.93
CA VAL A 37 -14.21 -9.85 2.48
C VAL A 37 -15.08 -8.85 1.72
N GLU A 38 -16.25 -8.49 2.26
CA GLU A 38 -17.17 -7.52 1.66
C GLU A 38 -16.60 -6.10 1.51
N PHE A 39 -15.48 -5.78 2.16
CA PHE A 39 -14.83 -4.46 2.08
C PHE A 39 -13.64 -4.43 1.12
N PHE A 40 -13.16 -5.57 0.65
CA PHE A 40 -11.90 -5.63 -0.09
C PHE A 40 -11.96 -4.96 -1.45
N GLU A 41 -13.07 -5.09 -2.20
CA GLU A 41 -13.22 -4.42 -3.50
C GLU A 41 -13.09 -2.89 -3.37
N ASP A 42 -13.76 -2.31 -2.38
CA ASP A 42 -13.69 -0.87 -2.10
C ASP A 42 -12.28 -0.41 -1.73
N ILE A 43 -11.54 -1.23 -0.96
CA ILE A 43 -10.16 -0.92 -0.58
C ILE A 43 -9.25 -1.00 -1.80
N ILE A 44 -9.32 -2.09 -2.55
CA ILE A 44 -8.50 -2.30 -3.74
C ILE A 44 -8.73 -1.17 -4.74
N TYR A 45 -9.98 -0.78 -4.97
CA TYR A 45 -10.33 0.36 -5.82
C TYR A 45 -9.75 1.68 -5.29
N THR A 46 -9.83 1.91 -3.97
CA THR A 46 -9.26 3.12 -3.35
C THR A 46 -7.74 3.16 -3.49
N MET A 47 -7.05 2.03 -3.25
CA MET A 47 -5.60 1.92 -3.41
C MET A 47 -5.18 2.12 -4.86
N GLU A 48 -5.93 1.57 -5.82
CA GLU A 48 -5.69 1.75 -7.24
C GLU A 48 -5.71 3.24 -7.64
N ASN A 49 -6.74 3.98 -7.21
CA ASN A 49 -6.81 5.43 -7.44
C ASN A 49 -5.66 6.21 -6.79
N LEU A 50 -5.21 5.80 -5.59
CA LEU A 50 -4.09 6.44 -4.91
C LEU A 50 -2.76 6.18 -5.61
N VAL A 51 -2.54 4.97 -6.13
CA VAL A 51 -1.33 4.61 -6.89
C VAL A 51 -1.23 5.39 -8.19
N GLU A 52 -2.35 5.72 -8.83
CA GLU A 52 -2.36 6.53 -10.05
C GLU A 52 -2.17 8.04 -9.80
N ASN A 53 -2.29 8.48 -8.54
CA ASN A 53 -2.11 9.88 -8.17
C ASN A 53 -0.63 10.29 -8.21
N LYS A 54 -0.25 11.01 -9.27
CA LYS A 54 1.13 11.52 -9.47
C LYS A 54 1.62 12.49 -8.39
N ASN A 55 0.70 13.10 -7.63
CA ASN A 55 1.06 14.01 -6.53
C ASN A 55 1.36 13.24 -5.23
N LEU A 56 1.09 11.94 -5.20
CA LEU A 56 1.36 11.10 -4.05
C LEU A 56 2.84 10.73 -3.99
N ARG A 57 3.43 10.74 -2.79
CA ARG A 57 4.84 10.37 -2.61
C ARG A 57 5.06 8.93 -3.11
N LEU A 58 6.22 8.69 -3.71
CA LEU A 58 6.62 7.36 -4.21
C LEU A 58 6.45 6.27 -3.14
N LEU A 59 6.88 6.56 -1.91
CA LEU A 59 6.75 5.64 -0.78
C LEU A 59 5.28 5.33 -0.42
N ASP A 60 4.40 6.32 -0.47
CA ASP A 60 2.97 6.12 -0.19
C ASP A 60 2.29 5.28 -1.28
N GLN A 61 2.69 5.45 -2.55
CA GLN A 61 2.22 4.59 -3.64
C GLN A 61 2.65 3.14 -3.42
N LEU A 62 3.89 2.90 -2.96
CA LEU A 62 4.37 1.55 -2.63
C LEU A 62 3.59 0.94 -1.45
N TYR A 63 3.26 1.74 -0.41
CA TYR A 63 2.42 1.26 0.69
C TYR A 63 1.01 0.88 0.25
N CYS A 64 0.41 1.64 -0.68
CA CYS A 64 -0.89 1.29 -1.26
C CYS A 64 -0.82 -0.08 -1.96
N ILE A 65 0.20 -0.30 -2.78
CA ILE A 65 0.40 -1.58 -3.50
C ILE A 65 0.62 -2.73 -2.51
N ASN A 66 1.48 -2.54 -1.50
CA ASN A 66 1.72 -3.55 -0.47
C ASN A 66 0.43 -3.93 0.26
N THR A 67 -0.44 -2.95 0.56
CA THR A 67 -1.73 -3.21 1.20
C THR A 67 -2.62 -4.08 0.34
N VAL A 68 -2.66 -3.85 -0.97
CA VAL A 68 -3.41 -4.71 -1.92
C VAL A 68 -2.85 -6.13 -1.92
N PHE A 69 -1.53 -6.31 -1.96
CA PHE A 69 -0.95 -7.66 -1.92
C PHE A 69 -1.25 -8.37 -0.61
N VAL A 70 -1.18 -7.69 0.54
CA VAL A 70 -1.57 -8.28 1.83
C VAL A 70 -3.03 -8.77 1.82
N ILE A 71 -3.95 -7.98 1.24
CA ILE A 71 -5.37 -8.38 1.11
C ILE A 71 -5.50 -9.61 0.21
N LEU A 72 -4.87 -9.58 -0.97
CA LEU A 72 -4.92 -10.66 -1.95
C LEU A 72 -4.18 -11.93 -1.49
N SER A 73 -3.23 -11.84 -0.55
CA SER A 73 -2.58 -13.01 0.05
C SER A 73 -3.44 -13.68 1.13
N GLY A 74 -4.41 -12.97 1.71
CA GLY A 74 -5.33 -13.50 2.71
C GLY A 74 -6.68 -13.95 2.11
N ASP A 75 -7.77 -13.66 2.81
CA ASP A 75 -9.13 -14.02 2.37
C ASP A 75 -9.55 -13.32 1.05
N GLY A 76 -8.78 -12.32 0.61
CA GLY A 76 -8.98 -11.64 -0.68
C GLY A 76 -8.65 -12.49 -1.90
N GLN A 77 -8.05 -13.68 -1.74
CA GLN A 77 -7.87 -14.66 -2.83
C GLN A 77 -9.20 -15.10 -3.46
N LEU A 78 -10.30 -15.02 -2.71
CA LEU A 78 -11.64 -15.35 -3.20
C LEU A 78 -12.20 -14.28 -4.14
N LEU A 79 -11.57 -13.11 -4.23
CA LEU A 79 -11.93 -12.07 -5.18
C LEU A 79 -11.35 -12.38 -6.55
N ASN A 80 -12.12 -12.19 -7.60
CA ASN A 80 -11.65 -12.34 -8.98
C ASN A 80 -10.87 -11.09 -9.45
N VAL A 81 -9.90 -10.65 -8.66
CA VAL A 81 -9.08 -9.46 -8.92
C VAL A 81 -7.78 -9.88 -9.61
N ASP A 82 -7.52 -9.32 -10.79
CA ASP A 82 -6.24 -9.51 -11.49
C ASP A 82 -5.11 -8.65 -10.85
N PRO A 83 -4.08 -9.25 -10.21
CA PRO A 83 -2.98 -8.51 -9.61
C PRO A 83 -1.99 -7.92 -10.64
N SER A 84 -2.07 -8.30 -11.92
CA SER A 84 -1.13 -7.88 -12.97
C SER A 84 -0.97 -6.36 -13.10
N ARG A 85 -2.03 -5.60 -12.77
CA ARG A 85 -2.02 -4.13 -12.81
C ARG A 85 -1.16 -3.53 -11.68
N PHE A 86 -1.18 -4.13 -10.50
CA PHE A 86 -0.37 -3.70 -9.37
C PHE A 86 1.11 -4.02 -9.58
N TYR A 87 1.43 -5.20 -10.16
CA TYR A 87 2.79 -5.52 -10.59
C TYR A 87 3.33 -4.50 -11.60
N ARG A 88 2.54 -4.13 -12.62
CA ARG A 88 2.91 -3.08 -13.58
C ARG A 88 3.19 -1.74 -12.91
N SER A 89 2.42 -1.37 -11.90
CA SER A 89 2.69 -0.16 -11.11
C SER A 89 4.01 -0.26 -10.34
N VAL A 90 4.32 -1.40 -9.70
CA VAL A 90 5.63 -1.61 -9.04
C VAL A 90 6.78 -1.41 -10.02
N TYR A 91 6.74 -2.05 -11.20
CA TYR A 91 7.80 -1.89 -12.20
C TYR A 91 7.98 -0.43 -12.66
N ARG A 92 6.89 0.33 -12.75
CA ARG A 92 6.95 1.76 -13.06
C ARG A 92 7.61 2.56 -11.93
N LEU A 93 7.29 2.25 -10.67
CA LEU A 93 7.82 2.92 -9.49
C LEU A 93 9.27 2.55 -9.19
N LEU A 94 9.68 1.32 -9.50
CA LEU A 94 11.08 0.86 -9.39
C LEU A 94 12.03 1.77 -10.18
N ASN A 95 11.62 2.25 -11.36
CA ASN A 95 12.42 3.19 -12.16
C ASN A 95 12.61 4.56 -11.50
N GLN A 96 11.81 4.91 -10.49
CA GLN A 96 11.88 6.17 -9.76
C GLN A 96 12.64 6.05 -8.44
N LEU A 97 12.94 4.82 -8.02
CA LEU A 97 13.68 4.61 -6.78
C LEU A 97 15.14 5.02 -6.97
N PRO A 98 15.73 5.71 -5.98
CA PRO A 98 17.17 5.93 -5.97
C PRO A 98 17.87 4.58 -5.79
N PHE A 99 18.47 4.06 -6.86
CA PHE A 99 19.34 2.91 -6.75
C PHE A 99 20.66 3.33 -6.14
N GLU A 100 20.81 3.08 -4.84
CA GLU A 100 22.06 3.31 -4.14
C GLU A 100 23.07 2.22 -4.53
N LYS A 101 24.18 2.63 -5.15
CA LYS A 101 25.30 1.73 -5.47
C LYS A 101 26.06 1.45 -4.16
N LYS A 102 25.72 0.34 -3.47
CA LYS A 102 26.32 -0.25 -2.24
C LYS A 102 27.83 0.04 -1.99
N PRO A 103 28.37 -0.16 -0.77
CA PRO A 103 27.93 0.23 0.59
C PRO A 103 29.10 0.88 1.40
N GLY A 104 28.88 1.97 2.14
CA GLY A 104 29.98 2.56 2.93
C GLY A 104 29.63 3.64 3.95
N GLU A 105 28.50 4.34 3.82
CA GLU A 105 28.12 5.39 4.76
C GLU A 105 26.65 5.19 5.15
N LEU A 106 26.39 4.87 6.41
CA LEU A 106 25.03 4.91 6.95
C LEU A 106 24.58 6.38 6.97
N PRO A 107 23.46 6.75 6.31
CA PRO A 107 22.80 8.00 6.66
C PRO A 107 22.17 7.81 8.04
N SER A 108 22.36 8.79 8.92
CA SER A 108 21.84 8.81 10.29
C SER A 108 20.31 8.99 10.38
N GLY A 109 19.56 8.51 9.38
CA GLY A 109 18.11 8.61 9.26
C GLY A 109 17.46 7.23 9.14
N ARG A 110 16.22 7.11 9.62
CA ARG A 110 15.46 5.84 9.66
C ARG A 110 15.38 5.21 8.27
N VAL A 111 16.16 4.15 8.05
CA VAL A 111 16.08 3.30 6.86
C VAL A 111 14.88 2.37 7.06
N LEU A 112 13.85 2.52 6.23
CA LEU A 112 12.74 1.58 6.19
C LEU A 112 13.23 0.30 5.50
N TYR A 113 13.46 -0.75 6.28
CA TYR A 113 13.69 -2.09 5.77
C TYR A 113 12.40 -2.57 5.07
N PHE A 114 12.36 -2.50 3.73
CA PHE A 114 11.42 -3.29 2.96
C PHE A 114 11.87 -4.75 3.03
N SER A 115 11.30 -5.52 3.96
CA SER A 115 11.41 -6.97 3.93
C SER A 115 10.68 -7.46 2.68
N PHE A 116 11.45 -7.89 1.68
CA PHE A 116 11.01 -8.42 0.37
C PHE A 116 10.16 -9.71 0.45
N HIS A 117 9.65 -10.10 1.61
CA HIS A 117 8.88 -11.33 1.83
C HIS A 117 7.50 -11.38 1.15
N VAL A 118 7.11 -10.36 0.40
CA VAL A 118 5.80 -10.32 -0.30
C VAL A 118 5.94 -10.63 -1.81
N LEU A 119 7.16 -10.77 -2.33
CA LEU A 119 7.41 -11.08 -3.76
C LEU A 119 7.69 -12.58 -4.03
N GLU A 120 7.65 -13.42 -3.00
CA GLU A 120 7.72 -14.88 -3.13
C GLU A 120 6.42 -15.50 -2.60
N ALA A 121 5.38 -15.51 -3.42
CA ALA A 121 4.21 -16.39 -3.29
C ALA A 121 3.59 -16.62 -4.67
#